data_AF-A0A2P6PQC4-F1
#
_entry.id   AF-A0A2P6PQC4-F1
#
_cell.length_a   1.000
_cell.length_b   1.000
_cell.length_c   1.000
_cell.angle_alpha   90.00
_cell.angle_beta   90.00
_cell.angle_gamma   90.00
#
_symmetry.space_group_name_H-M   'P 1'
#
loop_
_entity.id
_entity.type
_entity.pdbx_description
1 polymer ?
#
loop_
_entity_poly.entity_id
_entity_poly.type
_entity_poly.pdbx_seq_one_letter_code
_entity_poly.pdbx_strand_id
1 'polypeptide(L)' 'MQAVQHGACLGIGLFALGTTDKEIYEDLKSVLCTEDAIACSTAGISRGLLLVGTGNEHAIEMLAYAHKIENEKIIRY' A
#
# COMPACT_ATOMS: atom_id res chain seq x y z
N MET A 1 -5.43 16.00 10.14
CA MET A 1 -5.29 16.26 8.68
C MET A 1 -5.06 14.97 7.87
N GLN A 2 -5.48 13.79 8.36
CA GLN A 2 -5.16 12.50 7.75
C GLN A 2 -6.08 12.11 6.56
N ALA A 3 -7.33 12.58 6.56
CA ALA A 3 -8.29 12.30 5.48
C ALA A 3 -7.88 12.87 4.11
N VAL A 4 -7.20 14.04 4.11
CA VAL A 4 -6.72 14.67 2.87
C VAL A 4 -5.55 13.87 2.27
N GLN A 5 -4.62 13.39 3.11
CA GLN A 5 -3.53 12.54 2.65
C GLN A 5 -4.03 11.19 2.11
N HIS A 6 -5.04 10.62 2.76
CA HIS A 6 -5.72 9.42 2.27
C HIS A 6 -6.35 9.61 0.89
N GLY A 7 -7.11 10.70 0.72
CA GLY A 7 -7.73 11.03 -0.56
C GLY A 7 -6.70 11.27 -1.67
N ALA A 8 -5.59 11.95 -1.35
CA ALA A 8 -4.49 12.15 -2.29
C ALA A 8 -3.81 10.84 -2.68
N CYS A 9 -3.55 9.94 -1.72
CA CYS A 9 -2.96 8.62 -1.98
C CYS A 9 -3.85 7.77 -2.90
N LEU A 10 -5.17 7.76 -2.66
CA LEU A 10 -6.15 7.10 -3.55
C LEU A 10 -6.18 7.71 -4.96
N GLY A 11 -6.11 9.04 -5.06
CA GLY A 11 -6.05 9.73 -6.35
C GLY A 11 -4.80 9.36 -7.15
N ILE A 12 -3.65 9.25 -6.48
CA ILE A 12 -2.39 8.81 -7.08
C ILE A 12 -2.49 7.33 -7.50
N GLY A 13 -3.07 6.46 -6.68
CA GLY A 13 -3.30 5.05 -7.02
C GLY A 13 -4.18 4.85 -8.25
N LEU A 14 -5.17 5.72 -8.45
CA LEU A 14 -6.02 5.69 -9.65
C LEU A 14 -5.30 6.25 -10.89
N PHE A 15 -4.51 7.32 -10.74
CA PHE A 15 -3.70 7.86 -11.83
C PHE A 15 -2.62 6.88 -12.28
N ALA A 16 -2.00 6.19 -11.32
CA ALA A 16 -0.90 5.27 -11.56
C ALA A 16 -1.34 3.85 -11.91
N LEU A 17 -2.63 3.65 -12.20
CA LEU A 17 -3.20 2.34 -12.55
C LEU A 17 -2.46 1.72 -13.75
N GLY A 18 -1.80 0.58 -13.52
CA GLY A 18 -1.10 -0.18 -14.56
C GLY A 18 0.13 0.51 -15.16
N THR A 19 0.57 1.65 -14.62
CA THR A 19 1.79 2.34 -15.08
C THR A 19 3.04 1.61 -14.60
N THR A 20 2.95 0.81 -13.54
CA THR A 20 4.09 0.09 -12.94
C THR A 20 5.25 1.02 -12.58
N ASP A 21 4.92 2.26 -12.19
CA ASP A 21 5.92 3.27 -11.85
C ASP A 21 6.63 2.93 -10.54
N LYS A 22 7.96 2.81 -10.60
CA LYS A 22 8.79 2.41 -9.44
C LYS A 22 8.93 3.52 -8.40
N GLU A 23 8.85 4.79 -8.77
CA GLU A 23 8.89 5.89 -7.79
C GLU A 23 7.65 5.84 -6.90
N ILE A 24 6.48 5.71 -7.52
CA ILE A 24 5.20 5.61 -6.79
C ILE A 24 5.17 4.33 -5.93
N TYR A 25 5.76 3.24 -6.41
CA TYR A 25 5.87 1.99 -5.66
C TYR A 25 6.69 2.12 -4.36
N GLU A 26 7.82 2.81 -4.41
CA GLU A 26 8.68 3.03 -3.23
C GLU A 26 8.08 4.05 -2.25
N ASP A 27 7.41 5.09 -2.75
CA ASP A 27 6.65 6.02 -1.90
C ASP A 27 5.54 5.30 -1.13
N LEU A 28 4.76 4.45 -1.80
CA LEU A 28 3.70 3.65 -1.16
C LEU A 28 4.27 2.64 -0.15
N LYS A 29 5.47 2.10 -0.40
CA LYS A 29 6.17 1.20 0.52
C LYS A 29 6.62 1.93 1.80
N SER A 30 7.07 3.17 1.67
CA SER A 30 7.36 4.04 2.82
C SER A 30 6.11 4.24 3.69
N VAL A 31 4.95 4.48 3.06
CA VAL A 31 3.66 4.61 3.76
C VAL A 31 3.19 3.29 4.40
N LEU A 32 3.39 2.15 3.74
CA LEU A 32 3.09 0.82 4.32
C LEU A 32 3.92 0.50 5.58
N CYS A 33 5.11 1.09 5.72
CA CYS A 33 5.96 0.98 6.90
C CYS A 33 5.52 1.87 8.08
N THR A 34 4.46 2.67 7.94
CA THR A 34 3.97 3.52 9.03
C THR A 34 3.04 2.75 9.98
N GLU A 35 3.00 3.17 11.25
CA GLU A 35 2.11 2.61 12.29
C GLU A 35 0.62 3.00 12.09
N ASP A 36 0.29 3.76 11.04
CA ASP A 36 -1.07 4.17 10.74
C ASP A 36 -1.76 3.11 9.87
N ALA A 37 -2.60 2.30 10.52
CA ALA A 37 -3.34 1.22 9.87
C ALA A 37 -4.22 1.69 8.69
N ILE A 38 -4.74 2.92 8.73
CA ILE A 38 -5.60 3.45 7.67
C ILE A 38 -4.72 3.82 6.48
N ALA A 39 -3.58 4.49 6.72
CA ALA A 39 -2.64 4.88 5.67
C ALA A 39 -2.05 3.65 4.98
N CYS A 40 -1.71 2.63 5.78
CA CYS A 40 -1.21 1.35 5.33
C CYS A 40 -2.23 0.61 4.42
N SER A 41 -3.52 0.60 4.80
CA SER A 41 -4.60 0.02 3.98
C SER A 41 -4.76 0.74 2.64
N THR A 42 -4.72 2.07 2.67
CA THR A 42 -4.89 2.92 1.47
C THR A 42 -3.70 2.81 0.52
N ALA A 43 -2.49 2.75 1.08
CA ALA A 43 -1.28 2.50 0.32
C ALA A 43 -1.28 1.10 -0.29
N GLY A 44 -1.77 0.09 0.44
CA GLY A 44 -1.98 -1.26 -0.10
C GLY A 44 -2.91 -1.26 -1.32
N ILE A 45 -4.10 -0.66 -1.20
CA ILE A 45 -5.06 -0.58 -2.32
C ILE A 45 -4.42 0.15 -3.52
N SER A 46 -3.76 1.28 -3.28
CA SER A 46 -3.10 2.07 -4.33
C SER A 46 -1.96 1.31 -5.02
N ARG A 47 -1.19 0.50 -4.27
CA ARG A 47 -0.09 -0.32 -4.80
C ARG A 47 -0.62 -1.51 -5.60
N GLY A 48 -1.76 -2.08 -5.20
CA GLY A 48 -2.46 -3.11 -5.98
C GLY A 48 -3.01 -2.57 -7.31
N LEU A 49 -3.51 -1.33 -7.31
CA LEU A 49 -3.94 -0.63 -8.52
C LEU A 49 -2.74 -0.29 -9.43
N LEU A 50 -1.63 0.19 -8.86
CA LEU A 50 -0.38 0.48 -9.58
C LEU A 50 0.18 -0.75 -10.31
N LEU A 51 0.13 -1.90 -9.66
CA LEU A 51 0.68 -3.17 -10.15
C LEU A 51 -0.35 -4.03 -10.90
N VAL A 52 -1.54 -3.50 -11.18
CA VAL A 52 -2.56 -4.27 -11.90
C VAL A 52 -2.02 -4.55 -13.32
N GLY A 53 -1.87 -5.83 -13.65
CA GLY A 53 -1.34 -6.27 -14.95
C GLY A 53 0.14 -6.69 -14.96
N THR A 54 0.91 -6.52 -13.87
CA THR A 54 2.34 -6.90 -13.83
C THR A 54 2.60 -8.36 -13.49
N GLY A 55 1.57 -9.12 -13.10
CA GLY A 55 1.72 -10.53 -12.71
C GLY A 55 2.12 -10.74 -11.24
N ASN A 56 2.30 -12.00 -10.85
CA ASN A 56 2.28 -12.50 -9.46
C ASN A 56 3.52 -12.10 -8.59
N GLU A 57 4.57 -11.54 -9.18
CA GLU A 57 5.84 -11.29 -8.47
C GLU A 57 5.70 -10.33 -7.27
N HIS A 58 4.82 -9.32 -7.38
CA HIS A 58 4.60 -8.35 -6.30
C HIS A 58 3.53 -8.76 -5.29
N ALA A 59 2.66 -9.71 -5.64
CA ALA A 59 1.60 -10.18 -4.75
C ALA A 59 2.16 -10.93 -3.52
N ILE A 60 3.29 -11.61 -3.69
CA ILE A 60 3.98 -12.34 -2.60
C ILE A 60 4.54 -11.36 -1.55
N GLU A 61 5.15 -10.25 -1.98
CA GLU A 61 5.62 -9.18 -1.07
C GLU A 61 4.47 -8.56 -0.26
N MET A 62 3.31 -8.39 -0.92
CA MET A 62 2.12 -7.83 -0.30
C MET A 62 1.49 -8.78 0.72
N LEU A 63 1.54 -10.09 0.46
CA LEU A 63 1.17 -11.15 1.40
C LEU A 63 2.08 -11.17 2.63
N ALA A 64 3.39 -11.00 2.44
CA ALA A 64 4.35 -10.90 3.55
C ALA A 64 4.08 -9.65 4.42
N TYR A 65 3.72 -8.52 3.80
CA TYR A 65 3.31 -7.31 4.52
C TYR A 65 2.00 -7.47 5.29
N ALA A 66 0.98 -8.09 4.67
CA ALA A 66 -0.28 -8.37 5.35
C ALA A 66 -0.06 -9.25 6.60
N HIS A 67 0.79 -10.29 6.48
CA HIS A 67 1.21 -11.11 7.61
C HIS A 67 1.91 -10.31 8.72
N LYS A 68 2.71 -9.30 8.36
CA LYS A 68 3.39 -8.43 9.33
C LYS A 68 2.40 -7.56 10.11
N ILE A 69 1.43 -6.95 9.42
CA ILE A 69 0.37 -6.13 10.07
C ILE A 69 -0.50 -7.00 10.97
N GLU A 70 -0.80 -8.24 10.56
CA GLU A 70 -1.59 -9.18 11.37
C GLU A 70 -0.83 -9.58 12.64
N ASN A 71 0.49 -9.78 12.55
CA ASN A 71 1.34 -10.03 13.73
C ASN A 71 1.44 -8.82 14.67
N GLU A 72 1.49 -7.59 14.16
CA GLU A 72 1.48 -6.38 15.01
C GLU A 72 0.13 -6.12 15.71
N LYS A 73 -0.98 -6.64 15.17
CA LYS A 73 -2.28 -6.65 15.88
C LYS A 73 -2.34 -7.68 17.03
N ILE A 74 -1.46 -8.68 17.06
CA ILE A 74 -1.52 -9.77 18.07
C ILE A 74 -0.71 -9.45 19.35
N ILE A 75 0.14 -8.42 19.38
CA ILE A 75 0.92 -8.06 20.60
C ILE A 75 0.23 -6.98 21.46
N ARG A 76 -1.08 -6.74 21.27
CA ARG A 76 -1.89 -5.95 22.21
C ARG A 76 -3.28 -6.56 22.37
N TYR A 77 -3.34 -7.73 22.98
CA TYR A 77 -4.44 -8.13 23.86
C TYR A 77 -3.87 -8.90 25.06
#